data_AF-A0A356F917-F1
#
_entry.id   AF-A0A356F917-F1
#
_cell.length_a   1.000
_cell.length_b   1.000
_cell.length_c   1.000
_cell.angle_alpha   90.00
_cell.angle_beta   90.00
_cell.angle_gamma   90.00
#
_symmetry.space_group_name_H-M   'P 1'
#
loop_
_entity.id
_entity.type
_entity.pdbx_description
1 polymer ?
#
loop_
_entity_poly.entity_id
_entity_poly.type
_entity_poly.pdbx_seq_one_letter_code
_entity_poly.pdbx_strand_id
1 'polypeptide(L)'
;MKTALLLLILLAGVSGCHRRQYILDPLETREIIALSRAGRSSDGIIQEIERSRTVYVMDSQDVLDLHRAGVDRRVIDHMMMTVERAAGRGAWRLRRRP
;
A
#
# COMPACT_ATOMS: atom_id res chain seq x y z
N MET A 1 -27.67 2.89 -46.57
CA MET A 1 -26.19 2.86 -46.39
C MET A 1 -25.71 3.88 -45.34
N LYS A 2 -26.12 5.15 -45.40
CA LYS A 2 -25.72 6.19 -44.41
C LYS A 2 -26.23 5.91 -42.98
N THR A 3 -27.40 5.29 -42.84
CA THR A 3 -28.00 4.91 -41.56
C THR A 3 -27.23 3.81 -40.82
N ALA A 4 -26.61 2.88 -41.56
CA ALA A 4 -25.76 1.83 -40.99
C ALA A 4 -24.44 2.39 -40.45
N LEU A 5 -23.89 3.44 -41.09
CA LEU A 5 -22.66 4.11 -40.66
C LEU A 5 -22.85 4.87 -39.34
N LEU A 6 -24.00 5.52 -39.15
CA LEU A 6 -24.33 6.25 -37.92
C LEU A 6 -24.54 5.31 -36.72
N LEU A 7 -25.14 4.13 -36.96
CA LEU A 7 -25.33 3.10 -35.93
C LEU A 7 -24.00 2.50 -35.44
N LEU A 8 -23.02 2.37 -36.32
CA LEU A 8 -21.72 1.78 -36.00
C LEU A 8 -20.82 2.72 -35.18
N ILE A 9 -20.96 4.04 -35.36
CA ILE A 9 -20.22 5.05 -34.59
C ILE A 9 -20.78 5.20 -33.16
N LEU A 10 -22.09 5.03 -32.98
CA LEU A 10 -22.74 5.07 -31.66
C LEU A 10 -22.34 3.91 -30.73
N LEU A 11 -21.99 2.74 -31.26
CA LEU A 11 -21.57 1.57 -30.47
C LEU A 11 -20.12 1.62 -29.99
N ALA A 12 -19.25 2.43 -30.61
CA ALA A 12 -17.84 2.53 -30.24
C ALA A 12 -17.56 3.48 -29.06
N GLY A 13 -18.57 4.26 -28.61
CA GLY A 13 -18.40 5.32 -27.61
C GLY A 13 -18.45 4.90 -26.13
N VAL A 14 -18.74 3.63 -25.80
CA VAL A 14 -18.99 3.20 -24.40
C VAL A 14 -17.79 2.48 -23.76
N SER A 15 -16.63 2.43 -24.41
CA SER A 15 -15.38 1.89 -23.82
C SER A 15 -14.72 2.88 -22.83
N GLY A 16 -15.53 3.62 -22.06
CA GLY A 16 -15.10 4.61 -21.08
C GLY A 16 -14.84 3.98 -19.71
N CYS A 17 -13.58 3.63 -19.45
CA CYS A 17 -12.96 3.50 -18.12
C CYS A 17 -13.78 2.81 -17.02
N HIS A 18 -13.74 1.47 -16.96
CA HIS A 18 -13.76 0.80 -15.66
C HIS A 18 -12.43 1.11 -14.97
N ARG A 19 -12.31 2.32 -14.42
CA ARG A 19 -11.16 2.72 -13.60
C ARG A 19 -11.26 1.88 -12.33
N ARG A 20 -10.65 0.70 -12.37
CA ARG A 20 -10.57 -0.21 -11.22
C ARG A 20 -9.89 0.57 -10.12
N GLN A 21 -10.69 1.05 -9.17
CA GLN A 21 -10.17 1.65 -7.96
C GLN A 21 -9.41 0.54 -7.25
N TYR A 22 -8.08 0.56 -7.37
CA TYR A 22 -7.22 -0.26 -6.53
C TYR A 22 -7.31 0.34 -5.13
N ILE A 23 -8.31 -0.08 -4.37
CA ILE A 23 -8.26 0.03 -2.92
C ILE A 23 -7.14 -0.94 -2.53
N LEU A 24 -5.99 -0.38 -2.16
CA LEU A 24 -4.96 -1.18 -1.50
C LEU A 24 -5.48 -1.40 -0.08
N ASP A 25 -5.84 -2.64 0.20
CA ASP A 25 -6.16 -3.03 1.56
C ASP A 25 -4.90 -2.82 2.42
N PRO A 26 -5.01 -2.12 3.56
CA PRO A 26 -3.88 -1.96 4.47
C PRO A 26 -3.39 -3.32 4.92
N LEU A 27 -2.07 -3.52 4.85
CA LEU A 27 -1.43 -4.70 5.38
C LEU A 27 -1.37 -4.56 6.90
N GLU A 28 -2.11 -5.37 7.63
CA GLU A 28 -2.20 -5.27 9.07
C GLU A 28 -1.00 -5.89 9.78
N THR A 29 -0.68 -5.39 10.97
CA THR A 29 0.40 -5.93 11.84
C THR A 29 0.24 -7.44 12.09
N ARG A 30 -0.99 -7.93 12.23
CA ARG A 30 -1.27 -9.37 12.40
C ARG A 30 -0.85 -10.19 11.18
N GLU A 31 -0.97 -9.63 9.99
CA GLU A 31 -0.58 -10.28 8.74
C GLU A 31 0.94 -10.32 8.60
N ILE A 32 1.65 -9.28 9.05
CA ILE A 32 3.12 -9.29 9.14
C ILE A 32 3.60 -10.43 10.05
N ILE A 33 2.98 -10.59 11.21
CA ILE A 33 3.28 -11.70 12.14
C ILE A 33 3.00 -13.04 11.46
N ALA A 34 1.87 -13.18 10.77
CA ALA A 34 1.52 -14.41 10.05
C ALA A 34 2.54 -14.74 8.95
N LEU A 35 2.95 -13.77 8.14
CA LEU A 35 3.96 -13.93 7.10
C LEU A 35 5.32 -14.35 7.67
N SER A 36 5.73 -13.71 8.77
CA SER A 36 6.97 -14.05 9.47
C SER A 36 6.92 -15.49 10.02
N ARG A 37 5.82 -15.89 10.67
CA ARG A 37 5.61 -17.26 11.17
C ARG A 37 5.54 -18.29 10.05
N ALA A 38 5.05 -17.91 8.88
CA ALA A 38 5.05 -18.74 7.68
C ALA A 38 6.45 -18.90 7.05
N GLY A 39 7.48 -18.30 7.64
CA GLY A 39 8.87 -18.38 7.14
C GLY A 39 9.14 -17.52 5.92
N ARG A 40 8.29 -16.52 5.63
CA ARG A 40 8.57 -15.55 4.57
C ARG A 40 9.85 -14.78 4.89
N SER A 41 10.70 -14.56 3.90
CA SER A 41 11.94 -13.80 4.09
C SER A 41 11.66 -12.34 4.46
N SER A 42 12.55 -11.71 5.22
CA SER A 42 12.45 -10.29 5.59
C SER A 42 12.25 -9.40 4.36
N ASP A 43 13.05 -9.62 3.31
CA ASP A 43 12.96 -8.85 2.06
C ASP A 43 11.59 -9.01 1.39
N GLY A 44 11.03 -10.22 1.42
CA GLY A 44 9.71 -10.50 0.87
C GLY A 44 8.58 -9.83 1.67
N ILE A 45 8.72 -9.75 2.99
CA ILE A 45 7.75 -9.03 3.85
C ILE A 45 7.87 -7.52 3.64
N ILE A 46 9.10 -6.99 3.55
CA ILE A 46 9.36 -5.58 3.25
C ILE A 46 8.75 -5.18 1.90
N GLN A 47 8.92 -6.00 0.87
CA GLN A 47 8.33 -5.75 -0.45
C GLN A 47 6.79 -5.69 -0.38
N GLU A 48 6.17 -6.53 0.45
CA GLU A 48 4.72 -6.54 0.65
C GLU A 48 4.24 -5.28 1.39
N ILE A 49 5.00 -4.82 2.40
CA ILE A 49 4.77 -3.53 3.07
C ILE A 49 4.81 -2.39 2.04
N GLU A 50 5.85 -2.33 1.20
CA GLU A 50 6.00 -1.29 0.18
C GLU A 50 4.85 -1.31 -0.84
N ARG A 51 4.45 -2.51 -1.29
CA ARG A 51 3.34 -2.72 -2.22
C ARG A 51 2.01 -2.23 -1.65
N SER A 52 1.75 -2.52 -0.37
CA SER A 52 0.52 -2.11 0.32
C SER A 52 0.44 -0.59 0.53
N ARG A 53 1.59 0.10 0.56
CA ARG A 53 1.71 1.52 0.92
C ARG A 53 1.15 1.85 2.31
N THR A 54 1.07 0.85 3.18
CA THR A 54 0.60 1.02 4.56
C THR A 54 1.57 1.88 5.35
N VAL A 55 1.02 2.77 6.18
CA VAL A 55 1.78 3.59 7.12
C VAL A 55 1.47 3.08 8.52
N TYR A 56 2.51 2.62 9.22
CA TYR A 56 2.39 2.12 10.59
C TYR A 56 2.73 3.24 11.56
N VAL A 57 1.82 3.52 12.48
CA VAL A 57 2.08 4.33 13.67
C VAL A 57 2.18 3.33 14.82
N MET A 58 3.35 3.23 15.43
CA MET A 58 3.67 2.22 16.41
C MET A 58 4.25 2.86 17.66
N ASP A 59 3.90 2.33 18.82
CA ASP A 59 4.56 2.66 20.07
C ASP A 59 5.63 1.61 20.45
N SER A 60 6.25 1.78 21.62
CA SER A 60 7.28 0.85 22.09
C SER A 60 6.75 -0.55 22.41
N GLN A 61 5.48 -0.69 22.82
CA GLN A 61 4.89 -2.01 23.07
C GLN A 61 4.65 -2.75 21.77
N ASP A 62 4.16 -2.07 20.72
CA ASP A 62 3.99 -2.67 19.39
C ASP A 62 5.30 -3.27 18.85
N VAL A 63 6.41 -2.54 19.02
CA VAL A 63 7.75 -3.00 18.63
C VAL A 63 8.17 -4.25 19.41
N LEU A 64 7.94 -4.25 20.73
CA LEU A 64 8.26 -5.39 21.60
C LEU A 64 7.41 -6.61 21.25
N ASP A 65 6.13 -6.42 20.94
CA ASP A 65 5.21 -7.51 20.62
C ASP A 65 5.54 -8.14 19.26
N LEU A 66 5.91 -7.34 18.26
CA LEU A 66 6.44 -7.85 16.99
C LEU A 66 7.73 -8.64 17.18
N HIS A 67 8.67 -8.12 17.98
CA HIS A 67 9.92 -8.80 18.28
C HIS A 67 9.68 -10.13 19.01
N ARG A 68 8.81 -10.14 20.03
CA ARG A 68 8.40 -11.37 20.75
C ARG A 68 7.68 -12.37 19.84
N ALA A 69 6.94 -11.88 18.85
CA ALA A 69 6.26 -12.71 17.86
C ALA A 69 7.22 -13.32 16.82
N GLY A 70 8.51 -12.99 16.87
CA GLY A 70 9.55 -13.53 15.99
C GLY A 70 9.75 -12.76 14.69
N VAL A 71 9.18 -11.55 14.58
CA VAL A 71 9.35 -10.71 13.39
C VAL A 71 10.77 -10.19 13.34
N ASP A 72 11.44 -10.39 12.20
CA ASP A 72 12.83 -9.97 11.99
C ASP A 72 12.98 -8.45 12.20
N ARG A 73 14.06 -8.06 12.88
CA ARG A 73 14.31 -6.66 13.25
C ARG A 73 14.30 -5.73 12.03
N ARG A 74 14.79 -6.16 10.87
CA ARG A 74 14.78 -5.33 9.65
C ARG A 74 13.37 -5.03 9.16
N VAL A 75 12.43 -5.96 9.34
CA VAL A 75 11.02 -5.73 9.03
C VAL A 75 10.44 -4.70 9.98
N ILE A 76 10.70 -4.84 11.29
CA ILE A 76 10.24 -3.89 12.31
C ILE A 76 10.78 -2.47 12.05
N ASP A 77 12.09 -2.36 11.81
CA ASP A 77 12.74 -1.08 11.47
C ASP A 77 12.12 -0.48 10.20
N HIS A 78 11.81 -1.32 9.19
CA HIS A 78 11.13 -0.85 7.98
C HIS A 78 9.71 -0.35 8.24
N MET A 79 8.95 -1.03 9.10
CA MET A 79 7.61 -0.59 9.51
C MET A 79 7.69 0.79 10.19
N MET A 80 8.63 0.99 11.11
CA MET A 80 8.85 2.28 11.78
C MET A 80 9.21 3.40 10.79
N MET A 81 10.02 3.12 9.77
CA MET A 81 10.36 4.12 8.74
C MET A 81 9.15 4.56 7.88
N THR A 82 8.04 3.82 7.85
CA THR A 82 6.89 4.19 7.01
C THR A 82 6.27 5.53 7.41
N VAL A 83 6.16 5.82 8.71
CA VAL A 83 5.61 7.09 9.21
C VAL A 83 6.53 8.26 8.92
N GLU A 84 7.85 8.07 9.04
CA GLU A 84 8.85 9.11 8.71
C GLU A 84 8.75 9.51 7.25
N ARG A 85 8.66 8.52 6.35
CA ARG A 85 8.48 8.75 4.90
C ARG A 85 7.14 9.43 4.61
N ALA A 86 6.08 9.07 5.33
CA ALA A 86 4.76 9.70 5.17
C ALA A 86 4.78 11.17 5.64
N ALA A 87 5.41 11.44 6.78
CA ALA A 87 5.58 12.79 7.32
C ALA A 87 6.39 13.67 6.36
N GLY A 88 7.49 13.16 5.80
CA GLY A 88 8.26 13.86 4.77
C GLY A 88 7.40 14.27 3.57
N ARG A 89 6.58 13.35 3.03
CA ARG A 89 5.65 13.66 1.93
C ARG A 89 4.62 14.74 2.31
N GLY A 90 4.19 14.78 3.57
CA GLY A 90 3.29 15.81 4.10
C GLY A 90 3.96 17.18 4.24
N ALA A 91 5.20 17.23 4.73
CA ALA A 91 5.95 18.47 4.93
C ALA A 91 6.17 19.23 3.60
N TRP A 92 6.45 18.52 2.50
CA TRP A 92 6.55 19.12 1.16
C TRP A 92 5.23 19.78 0.70
N ARG A 93 4.07 19.27 1.15
CA ARG A 93 2.76 19.86 0.83
C ARG A 93 2.51 21.16 1.58
N LEU A 94 2.92 21.25 2.84
CA LEU A 94 2.71 22.45 3.66
C LEU A 94 3.60 23.61 3.20
N ARG A 95 4.84 23.34 2.78
CA ARG A 95 5.77 24.36 2.30
C ARG A 95 5.36 25.02 0.95
N ARG A 96 4.47 24.39 0.18
CA ARG A 96 4.01 24.91 -1.13
C ARG A 96 2.69 25.69 -1.05
N ARG A 97 2.17 25.98 0.15
CA ARG A 97 1.00 26.83 0.30
C ARG A 97 1.45 28.30 0.24
N PRO A 98 0.91 29.12 -0.69
CA PRO A 98 1.27 30.53 -0.83
C PRO A 98 0.85 31.36 0.38
#